data_AF-A0A523BPV9-F1
#
_entry.id   AF-A0A523BPV9-F1
#
_cell.length_a   1.000
_cell.length_b   1.000
_cell.length_c   1.000
_cell.angle_alpha   90.00
_cell.angle_beta   90.00
_cell.angle_gamma   90.00
#
_symmetry.space_group_name_H-M   'P 1'
#
loop_
_entity.id
_entity.type
_entity.pdbx_description
1 polymer ?
#
loop_
_entity_poly.entity_id
_entity_poly.type
_entity_poly.pdbx_seq_one_letter_code
_entity_poly.pdbx_strand_id
1 'polypeptide(L)'
;MYGSRSETPQVSPGGLVPGQQVTATTALSVQANFLAAFIRYDLGDPATGKVKELAQTDPYAPFNWTPGWADNGERTVQAVVYDRLGQAYPGPVVPVRVAVERKLVFKGPAAGAVLDGPVNLGVSLNFSARRVQYILRDPDSGREEVLATVEGASGYRWFPGPDQAGRRELWAVVTDDQGNTFRTGTVEVEVKGTPRLLLTSVGPKQVLAGAVQLRSQSNVPLTGIEYELINPKTGAVRAIAGGADALAAYNWTPAQGDAGSWQLRAVGTRSSGEKLLSESIPVRVHTGKLYGPQPITEKDKFLDLASGLAKDVQAKTGMSAALQVAQAILETGWGQSSPVDKYTGRRSNNLFGIKGQGPAGSVTSNTWEEYNGVTFQVEAAFRAYHNVSESWADHQQLLLTGSRYEGFREVMYNSVQGAWAMKRAGYATDSKYPLKLMDIIRRYQLDRLDEVGI
;
A
#
# COMPACT_ATOMS: atom_id res chain seq x y z
N MET A 1 -55.19 11.44 -3.87
CA MET A 1 -54.24 12.38 -4.51
C MET A 1 -53.33 12.96 -3.45
N TYR A 2 -52.14 12.40 -3.26
CA TYR A 2 -51.01 13.11 -2.66
C TYR A 2 -50.03 13.30 -3.81
N GLY A 3 -49.98 14.51 -4.35
CA GLY A 3 -49.03 14.87 -5.40
C GLY A 3 -47.63 14.88 -4.80
N SER A 4 -46.84 13.84 -5.07
CA SER A 4 -45.39 13.91 -4.90
C SER A 4 -44.88 14.94 -5.90
N ARG A 5 -44.70 16.18 -5.45
CA ARG A 5 -43.85 17.12 -6.20
C ARG A 5 -42.47 16.47 -6.23
N SER A 6 -42.09 15.98 -7.41
CA SER A 6 -40.71 15.64 -7.73
C SER A 6 -39.91 16.93 -7.59
N GLU A 7 -39.35 17.19 -6.40
CA GLU A 7 -38.43 18.30 -6.22
C GLU A 7 -37.25 18.10 -7.17
N THR A 8 -36.90 19.13 -7.93
CA THR A 8 -35.74 19.09 -8.82
C THR A 8 -34.50 18.84 -7.95
N PRO A 9 -33.60 17.91 -8.33
CA PRO A 9 -32.35 17.70 -7.63
C PRO A 9 -31.55 19.01 -7.52
N GLN A 10 -31.15 19.38 -6.31
CA GLN A 10 -30.40 20.60 -5.99
C GLN A 10 -29.10 20.23 -5.28
N VAL A 11 -28.04 20.99 -5.61
CA VAL A 11 -26.69 20.83 -5.09
C VAL A 11 -26.16 22.19 -4.65
N SER A 12 -25.83 22.31 -3.37
CA SER A 12 -25.32 23.53 -2.75
C SER A 12 -23.92 23.27 -2.17
N PRO A 13 -22.85 23.81 -2.79
CA PRO A 13 -21.49 23.66 -2.28
C PRO A 13 -21.28 24.54 -1.04
N GLY A 14 -20.45 24.05 -0.13
CA GLY A 14 -19.99 24.75 1.07
C GLY A 14 -18.46 24.75 1.16
N GLY A 15 -17.94 25.64 2.00
CA GLY A 15 -16.49 25.75 2.29
C GLY A 15 -15.72 26.75 1.42
N LEU A 16 -16.27 27.17 0.27
CA LEU A 16 -15.70 28.22 -0.58
C LEU A 16 -16.74 29.28 -0.92
N VAL A 17 -16.29 30.53 -1.02
CA VAL A 17 -17.09 31.65 -1.54
C VAL A 17 -16.47 32.23 -2.83
N PRO A 18 -17.26 32.80 -3.75
CA PRO A 18 -16.75 33.42 -4.97
C PRO A 18 -15.66 34.46 -4.69
N GLY A 19 -14.53 34.36 -5.41
CA GLY A 19 -13.39 35.26 -5.29
C GLY A 19 -12.46 34.99 -4.09
N GLN A 20 -12.75 33.96 -3.29
CA GLN A 20 -11.91 33.60 -2.14
C GLN A 20 -10.47 33.29 -2.57
N GLN A 21 -9.51 33.84 -1.81
CA GLN A 21 -8.11 33.46 -1.94
C GLN A 21 -7.82 32.18 -1.15
N VAL A 22 -7.32 31.15 -1.82
CA VAL A 22 -6.99 29.84 -1.24
C VAL A 22 -5.48 29.70 -1.14
N THR A 23 -4.94 29.76 0.08
CA THR A 23 -3.50 29.73 0.37
C THR A 23 -3.05 28.45 1.09
N ALA A 24 -4.00 27.65 1.57
CA ALA A 24 -3.75 26.43 2.34
C ALA A 24 -4.89 25.42 2.14
N THR A 25 -4.80 24.29 2.85
CA THR A 25 -5.86 23.27 2.88
C THR A 25 -7.20 23.89 3.25
N THR A 26 -8.23 23.60 2.45
CA THR A 26 -9.60 24.10 2.64
C THR A 26 -10.58 22.93 2.66
N ALA A 27 -11.47 22.92 3.65
CA ALA A 27 -12.52 21.92 3.76
C ALA A 27 -13.68 22.28 2.82
N LEU A 28 -14.04 21.36 1.93
CA LEU A 28 -15.16 21.47 0.99
C LEU A 28 -16.29 20.54 1.46
N SER A 29 -17.52 20.99 1.31
CA SER A 29 -18.71 20.18 1.59
C SER A 29 -19.79 20.44 0.56
N VAL A 30 -20.79 19.57 0.52
CA VAL A 30 -21.97 19.75 -0.34
C VAL A 30 -23.21 19.35 0.44
N GLN A 31 -24.27 20.13 0.27
CA GLN A 31 -25.62 19.75 0.64
C GLN A 31 -26.40 19.41 -0.63
N ALA A 32 -27.05 18.25 -0.63
CA ALA A 32 -27.94 17.82 -1.70
C ALA A 32 -29.30 17.45 -1.11
N ASN A 33 -30.40 17.75 -1.81
CA ASN A 33 -31.76 17.36 -1.39
C ASN A 33 -32.12 15.91 -1.78
N PHE A 34 -31.13 15.11 -2.17
CA PHE A 34 -31.26 13.69 -2.51
C PHE A 34 -30.09 12.90 -1.93
N LEU A 35 -30.23 11.57 -1.91
CA LEU A 35 -29.19 10.67 -1.40
C LEU A 35 -28.03 10.58 -2.40
N ALA A 36 -26.94 11.25 -2.09
CA ALA A 36 -25.69 11.16 -2.82
C ALA A 36 -24.97 9.83 -2.56
N ALA A 37 -24.47 9.20 -3.62
CA ALA A 37 -23.54 8.08 -3.54
C ALA A 37 -22.10 8.55 -3.34
N PHE A 38 -21.66 9.55 -4.09
CA PHE A 38 -20.36 10.21 -3.91
C PHE A 38 -20.35 11.61 -4.53
N ILE A 39 -19.35 12.42 -4.20
CA ILE A 39 -19.12 13.74 -4.79
C ILE A 39 -17.83 13.68 -5.58
N ARG A 40 -17.82 14.18 -6.82
CA ARG A 40 -16.60 14.51 -7.55
C ARG A 40 -16.35 16.01 -7.44
N TYR A 41 -15.15 16.41 -7.06
CA TYR A 41 -14.72 17.82 -7.13
C TYR A 41 -13.82 18.01 -8.33
N ASP A 42 -14.09 19.04 -9.13
CA ASP A 42 -13.35 19.41 -10.32
C ASP A 42 -12.73 20.81 -10.13
N LEU A 43 -11.47 20.96 -10.54
CA LEU A 43 -10.73 22.22 -10.60
C LEU A 43 -10.58 22.66 -12.07
N GLY A 44 -11.25 23.74 -12.45
CA GLY A 44 -11.16 24.33 -13.77
C GLY A 44 -10.15 25.47 -13.84
N ASP A 45 -9.49 25.59 -14.99
CA ASP A 45 -8.70 26.75 -15.38
C ASP A 45 -9.49 27.59 -16.39
N PRO A 46 -10.00 28.77 -16.02
CA PRO A 46 -10.81 29.60 -16.89
C PRO A 46 -10.03 30.16 -18.10
N ALA A 47 -8.70 30.22 -18.03
CA ALA A 47 -7.87 30.73 -19.13
C ALA A 47 -7.68 29.68 -20.24
N THR A 48 -7.60 28.39 -19.88
CA THR A 48 -7.35 27.30 -20.83
C THR A 48 -8.57 26.41 -21.10
N GLY A 49 -9.62 26.52 -20.28
CA GLY A 49 -10.79 25.64 -20.31
C GLY A 49 -10.51 24.22 -19.81
N LYS A 50 -9.30 23.93 -19.33
CA LYS A 50 -8.93 22.60 -18.81
C LYS A 50 -9.57 22.35 -17.46
N VAL A 51 -10.01 21.11 -17.24
CA VAL A 51 -10.60 20.65 -15.98
C VAL A 51 -9.81 19.46 -15.45
N LYS A 52 -9.45 19.54 -14.16
CA LYS A 52 -8.73 18.50 -13.41
C LYS A 52 -9.66 17.95 -12.33
N GLU A 53 -9.91 16.64 -12.33
CA GLU A 53 -10.57 15.99 -11.19
C GLU A 53 -9.66 16.10 -9.95
N LEU A 54 -10.18 16.66 -8.86
CA LEU A 54 -9.49 16.76 -7.58
C LEU A 54 -9.63 15.47 -6.79
N ALA A 55 -10.85 14.97 -6.64
CA ALA A 55 -11.15 13.76 -5.89
C ALA A 55 -12.59 13.29 -6.12
N GLN A 56 -12.84 12.02 -5.78
CA GLN A 56 -14.18 11.45 -5.57
C GLN A 56 -14.31 11.07 -4.09
N THR A 57 -15.30 11.63 -3.39
CA THR A 57 -15.29 11.72 -1.93
C THR A 57 -16.60 11.31 -1.27
N ASP A 58 -16.51 11.10 0.04
CA ASP A 58 -17.63 10.84 0.94
C ASP A 58 -18.60 12.02 0.93
N PRO A 59 -19.89 11.83 0.59
CA PRO A 59 -20.87 12.90 0.63
C PRO A 59 -21.29 13.28 2.05
N TYR A 60 -20.93 12.46 3.05
CA TYR A 60 -21.32 12.63 4.45
C TYR A 60 -20.17 13.16 5.32
N ALA A 61 -19.03 13.54 4.72
CA ALA A 61 -17.90 14.12 5.42
C ALA A 61 -17.24 15.23 4.58
N PRO A 62 -16.62 16.25 5.21
CA PRO A 62 -15.87 17.26 4.47
C PRO A 62 -14.69 16.67 3.70
N PHE A 63 -14.43 17.19 2.51
CA PHE A 63 -13.24 16.90 1.73
C PHE A 63 -12.18 17.99 1.95
N ASN A 64 -11.02 17.62 2.47
CA ASN A 64 -9.90 18.55 2.64
C ASN A 64 -9.09 18.67 1.35
N TRP A 65 -9.39 19.68 0.53
CA TRP A 65 -8.64 19.99 -0.67
C TRP A 65 -7.36 20.76 -0.30
N THR A 66 -6.20 20.28 -0.77
CA THR A 66 -4.92 20.97 -0.64
C THR A 66 -4.36 21.27 -2.03
N PRO A 67 -4.42 22.53 -2.51
CA PRO A 67 -3.89 22.88 -3.83
C PRO A 67 -2.36 22.77 -3.91
N GLY A 68 -1.87 22.37 -5.08
CA GLY A 68 -0.45 22.40 -5.42
C GLY A 68 -0.04 23.73 -6.07
N TRP A 69 1.26 23.98 -6.19
CA TRP A 69 1.82 25.18 -6.83
C TRP A 69 1.34 25.35 -8.28
N ALA A 70 1.15 24.25 -9.03
CA ALA A 70 0.62 24.28 -10.38
C ALA A 70 -0.85 24.75 -10.45
N ASP A 71 -1.57 24.71 -9.32
CA ASP A 71 -2.95 25.17 -9.25
C ASP A 71 -3.04 26.69 -9.05
N ASN A 72 -1.92 27.43 -8.86
CA ASN A 72 -1.90 28.88 -8.64
C ASN A 72 -2.54 29.69 -9.78
N GLY A 73 -3.20 30.78 -9.40
CA GLY A 73 -3.92 31.70 -10.29
C GLY A 73 -5.44 31.62 -10.11
N GLU A 74 -6.16 32.25 -11.03
CA GLU A 74 -7.63 32.16 -11.08
C GLU A 74 -8.04 30.72 -11.43
N ARG A 75 -8.96 30.18 -10.65
CA ARG A 75 -9.49 28.82 -10.80
C ARG A 75 -10.98 28.78 -10.56
N THR A 76 -11.61 27.71 -10.98
CA THR A 76 -12.99 27.40 -10.62
C THR A 76 -13.06 26.06 -9.92
N VAL A 77 -13.89 25.95 -8.88
CA VAL A 77 -14.17 24.68 -8.21
C VAL A 77 -15.64 24.34 -8.45
N GLN A 78 -15.89 23.12 -8.91
CA GLN A 78 -17.24 22.60 -9.09
C GLN A 78 -17.38 21.26 -8.38
N ALA A 79 -18.46 21.10 -7.62
CA ALA A 79 -18.86 19.81 -7.09
C ALA A 79 -19.90 19.17 -8.01
N VAL A 80 -19.71 17.90 -8.36
CA VAL A 80 -20.66 17.08 -9.11
C VAL A 80 -21.10 15.93 -8.22
N VAL A 81 -22.37 15.93 -7.82
CA VAL A 81 -22.93 14.90 -6.95
C VAL A 81 -23.43 13.75 -7.81
N TYR A 82 -23.10 12.53 -7.44
CA TYR A 82 -23.58 11.33 -8.11
C TYR A 82 -24.58 10.61 -7.21
N ASP A 83 -25.70 10.15 -7.77
CA ASP A 83 -26.62 9.26 -7.05
C ASP A 83 -26.19 7.79 -7.15
N ARG A 84 -26.96 6.90 -6.52
CA ARG A 84 -26.70 5.45 -6.50
C ARG A 84 -26.73 4.78 -7.88
N LEU A 85 -27.41 5.38 -8.87
CA LEU A 85 -27.45 4.87 -10.25
C LEU A 85 -26.24 5.33 -11.05
N GLY A 86 -25.46 6.27 -10.51
CA GLY A 86 -24.35 6.93 -11.19
C GLY A 86 -24.77 8.10 -12.06
N GLN A 87 -26.00 8.61 -11.90
CA GLN A 87 -26.43 9.84 -12.56
C GLN A 87 -25.73 11.03 -11.89
N ALA A 88 -25.19 11.93 -12.72
CA ALA A 88 -24.46 13.11 -12.28
C ALA A 88 -25.38 14.34 -12.17
N TYR A 89 -25.18 15.12 -11.12
CA TYR A 89 -25.86 16.39 -10.83
C TYR A 89 -24.80 17.46 -10.53
N PRO A 90 -24.40 18.26 -11.53
CA PRO A 90 -23.43 19.33 -11.33
C PRO A 90 -24.01 20.46 -10.46
N GLY A 91 -23.25 20.88 -9.45
CA GLY A 91 -23.53 22.08 -8.67
C GLY A 91 -23.03 23.37 -9.36
N PRO A 92 -23.29 24.53 -8.75
CA PRO A 92 -22.77 25.81 -9.23
C PRO A 92 -21.23 25.83 -9.22
N VAL A 93 -20.67 26.60 -10.15
CA VAL A 93 -19.23 26.82 -10.27
C VAL A 93 -18.81 27.95 -9.32
N VAL A 94 -17.82 27.70 -8.46
CA VAL A 94 -17.30 28.68 -7.50
C VAL A 94 -15.95 29.19 -7.98
N PRO A 95 -15.83 30.45 -8.44
CA PRO A 95 -14.54 31.03 -8.82
C PRO A 95 -13.71 31.32 -7.56
N VAL A 96 -12.42 31.01 -7.59
CA VAL A 96 -11.46 31.22 -6.50
C VAL A 96 -10.10 31.60 -7.05
N ARG A 97 -9.25 32.19 -6.21
CA ARG A 97 -7.85 32.48 -6.54
C ARG A 97 -6.91 31.63 -5.70
N VAL A 98 -6.22 30.68 -6.32
CA VAL A 98 -5.23 29.86 -5.62
C VAL A 98 -3.91 30.63 -5.56
N ALA A 99 -3.35 30.74 -4.35
CA ALA A 99 -2.12 31.47 -4.08
C ALA A 99 -1.32 30.75 -2.99
N VAL A 100 -0.85 29.54 -3.30
CA VAL A 100 0.01 28.75 -2.40
C VAL A 100 1.48 29.09 -2.64
N GLU A 101 2.28 29.03 -1.59
CA GLU A 101 3.73 29.14 -1.68
C GLU A 101 4.37 27.79 -2.04
N ARG A 102 5.57 27.83 -2.63
CA ARG A 102 6.38 26.62 -2.84
C ARG A 102 6.81 26.07 -1.48
N LYS A 103 6.59 24.78 -1.27
CA LYS A 103 7.04 24.02 -0.09
C LYS A 103 8.00 22.94 -0.56
N LEU A 104 9.14 22.82 0.11
CA LEU A 104 10.15 21.80 -0.15
C LEU A 104 10.77 21.35 1.18
N VAL A 105 10.67 20.07 1.48
CA VAL A 105 11.15 19.48 2.74
C VAL A 105 11.95 18.22 2.42
N PHE A 106 13.13 18.09 3.03
CA PHE A 106 13.92 16.86 2.97
C PHE A 106 13.22 15.74 3.75
N LYS A 107 13.20 14.53 3.19
CA LYS A 107 12.72 13.32 3.86
C LYS A 107 13.87 12.34 3.98
N GLY A 108 14.13 11.83 5.17
CA GLY A 108 15.24 10.94 5.42
C GLY A 108 15.48 10.73 6.91
N PRO A 109 16.73 10.41 7.30
CA PRO A 109 17.06 10.26 8.72
C PRO A 109 16.75 11.54 9.51
N ALA A 110 16.42 11.37 10.79
CA ALA A 110 16.25 12.50 11.69
C ALA A 110 17.59 13.22 11.92
N ALA A 111 17.54 14.51 12.24
CA ALA A 111 18.75 15.25 12.61
C ALA A 111 19.42 14.60 13.84
N GLY A 112 20.73 14.42 13.78
CA GLY A 112 21.54 13.73 14.80
C GLY A 112 21.43 12.20 14.78
N ALA A 113 20.74 11.60 13.80
CA ALA A 113 20.65 10.15 13.72
C ALA A 113 22.02 9.52 13.46
N VAL A 114 22.30 8.42 14.17
CA VAL A 114 23.48 7.59 13.93
C VAL A 114 23.14 6.53 12.89
N LEU A 115 23.81 6.59 11.74
CA LEU A 115 23.58 5.72 10.59
C LEU A 115 24.58 4.57 10.57
N ASP A 116 24.06 3.35 10.62
CA ASP A 116 24.85 2.11 10.60
C ASP A 116 24.30 1.12 9.57
N GLY A 117 23.63 1.63 8.54
CA GLY A 117 22.95 0.84 7.52
C GLY A 117 22.34 1.71 6.44
N PRO A 118 21.67 1.10 5.45
CA PRO A 118 21.05 1.83 4.36
C PRO A 118 19.88 2.69 4.86
N VAL A 119 19.74 3.88 4.29
CA VAL A 119 18.65 4.83 4.57
C VAL A 119 18.01 5.31 3.28
N ASN A 120 16.71 5.58 3.34
CA ASN A 120 15.99 6.19 2.23
C ASN A 120 16.05 7.71 2.35
N LEU A 121 16.50 8.36 1.30
CA LEU A 121 16.47 9.81 1.11
C LEU A 121 15.34 10.16 0.14
N GLY A 122 14.70 11.29 0.38
CA GLY A 122 13.46 11.69 -0.29
C GLY A 122 13.25 13.19 -0.18
N VAL A 123 12.24 13.68 -0.91
CA VAL A 123 11.75 15.05 -0.79
C VAL A 123 10.23 15.04 -0.74
N SER A 124 9.66 16.00 -0.01
CA SER A 124 8.23 16.32 -0.02
C SER A 124 8.08 17.73 -0.56
N LEU A 125 7.31 17.88 -1.64
CA LEU A 125 7.19 19.15 -2.36
C LEU A 125 5.79 19.31 -2.98
N ASN A 126 5.34 20.54 -3.17
CA ASN A 126 4.03 20.85 -3.75
C ASN A 126 4.10 21.45 -5.16
N PHE A 127 5.26 21.40 -5.83
CA PHE A 127 5.48 21.85 -7.20
C PHE A 127 5.99 20.68 -8.07
N SER A 128 6.31 20.90 -9.35
CA SER A 128 6.89 19.82 -10.15
C SER A 128 8.40 19.70 -9.93
N ALA A 129 8.91 18.47 -9.95
CA ALA A 129 10.32 18.18 -9.90
C ALA A 129 10.68 17.43 -11.18
N ARG A 130 11.59 17.98 -11.98
CA ARG A 130 12.19 17.30 -13.13
C ARG A 130 13.26 16.31 -12.67
N ARG A 131 14.09 16.75 -11.72
CA ARG A 131 15.13 15.92 -11.09
C ARG A 131 15.41 16.36 -9.67
N VAL A 132 15.92 15.43 -8.87
CA VAL A 132 16.43 15.67 -7.51
C VAL A 132 17.87 15.18 -7.42
N GLN A 133 18.74 16.00 -6.84
CA GLN A 133 20.08 15.61 -6.45
C GLN A 133 20.15 15.49 -4.94
N TYR A 134 20.61 14.35 -4.43
CA TYR A 134 20.90 14.17 -3.00
C TYR A 134 22.36 14.45 -2.75
N ILE A 135 22.64 15.37 -1.84
CA ILE A 135 23.98 15.88 -1.58
C ILE A 135 24.41 15.46 -0.18
N LEU A 136 25.64 14.98 -0.09
CA LEU A 136 26.37 14.75 1.15
C LEU A 136 27.47 15.81 1.25
N ARG A 137 27.65 16.40 2.42
CA ARG A 137 28.78 17.28 2.71
C ARG A 137 29.48 16.85 3.98
N ASP A 138 30.79 16.87 3.91
CA ASP A 138 31.65 16.82 5.09
C ASP A 138 31.78 18.25 5.65
N PRO A 139 31.24 18.54 6.86
CA PRO A 139 31.26 19.88 7.41
C PRO A 139 32.67 20.37 7.77
N ASP A 140 33.61 19.46 8.04
CA ASP A 140 34.97 19.80 8.48
C ASP A 140 35.86 20.20 7.28
N SER A 141 35.78 19.45 6.19
CA SER A 141 36.53 19.77 4.95
C SER A 141 35.76 20.69 4.00
N GLY A 142 34.45 20.79 4.15
CA GLY A 142 33.55 21.50 3.24
C GLY A 142 33.31 20.80 1.92
N ARG A 143 33.85 19.60 1.70
CA ARG A 143 33.71 18.84 0.46
C ARG A 143 32.27 18.36 0.29
N GLU A 144 31.72 18.58 -0.90
CA GLU A 144 30.40 18.09 -1.30
C GLU A 144 30.51 16.89 -2.26
N GLU A 145 29.58 15.96 -2.14
CA GLU A 145 29.42 14.78 -2.96
C GLU A 145 27.95 14.67 -3.40
N VAL A 146 27.71 14.47 -4.69
CA VAL A 146 26.38 14.13 -5.21
C VAL A 146 26.21 12.61 -5.05
N LEU A 147 25.45 12.19 -4.06
CA LEU A 147 25.16 10.77 -3.80
C LEU A 147 24.38 10.13 -4.95
N ALA A 148 23.38 10.85 -5.46
CA ALA A 148 22.55 10.41 -6.57
C ALA A 148 21.88 11.58 -7.27
N THR A 149 21.62 11.42 -8.56
CA THR A 149 20.67 12.24 -9.32
C THR A 149 19.56 11.33 -9.80
N VAL A 150 18.31 11.65 -9.43
CA VAL A 150 17.13 10.87 -9.78
C VAL A 150 16.12 11.73 -10.53
N GLU A 151 15.35 11.10 -11.42
CA GLU A 151 14.26 11.76 -12.15
C GLU A 151 13.02 11.92 -11.27
N GLY A 152 12.27 12.99 -11.52
CA GLY A 152 11.07 13.28 -10.74
C GLY A 152 11.39 13.63 -9.29
N ALA A 153 10.40 13.42 -8.41
CA ALA A 153 10.55 13.48 -6.95
C ALA A 153 10.86 12.09 -6.34
N SER A 154 11.55 11.23 -7.08
CA SER A 154 11.88 9.86 -6.65
C SER A 154 12.82 9.87 -5.45
N GLY A 155 12.70 8.87 -4.57
CA GLY A 155 13.64 8.66 -3.47
C GLY A 155 14.93 7.96 -3.93
N TYR A 156 15.96 8.02 -3.09
CA TYR A 156 17.21 7.31 -3.28
C TYR A 156 17.57 6.53 -2.02
N ARG A 157 17.93 5.25 -2.18
CA ARG A 157 18.39 4.42 -1.07
C ARG A 157 19.90 4.48 -0.97
N TRP A 158 20.39 5.26 -0.02
CA TRP A 158 21.81 5.46 0.24
C TRP A 158 22.33 4.41 1.23
N PHE A 159 23.49 3.81 0.95
CA PHE A 159 24.17 2.91 1.88
C PHE A 159 25.58 3.43 2.17
N PRO A 160 25.74 4.24 3.24
CA PRO A 160 27.00 4.93 3.52
C PRO A 160 28.17 3.97 3.76
N GLY A 161 29.31 4.26 3.13
CA GLY A 161 30.56 3.54 3.29
C GLY A 161 31.51 4.11 4.37
N PRO A 162 32.65 3.44 4.63
CA PRO A 162 33.66 3.91 5.58
C PRO A 162 34.33 5.24 5.22
N ASP A 163 34.44 5.55 3.93
CA ASP A 163 34.92 6.84 3.40
C ASP A 163 33.98 8.02 3.73
N GLN A 164 32.72 7.71 4.02
CA GLN A 164 31.69 8.67 4.40
C GLN A 164 31.49 8.75 5.93
N ALA A 165 32.37 8.13 6.73
CA ALA A 165 32.27 8.06 8.19
C ALA A 165 32.47 9.41 8.90
N GLY A 166 31.79 9.56 10.04
CA GLY A 166 31.77 10.74 10.90
C GLY A 166 30.56 11.63 10.67
N ARG A 167 30.62 12.85 11.18
CA ARG A 167 29.58 13.86 11.02
C ARG A 167 29.40 14.20 9.54
N ARG A 168 28.16 14.21 9.06
CA ARG A 168 27.81 14.55 7.68
C ARG A 168 26.55 15.42 7.63
N GLU A 169 26.50 16.27 6.63
CA GLU A 169 25.35 17.10 6.29
C GLU A 169 24.68 16.55 5.03
N LEU A 170 23.35 16.46 5.05
CA LEU A 170 22.52 16.00 3.94
C LEU A 170 21.53 17.07 3.53
N TRP A 171 21.35 17.26 2.23
CA TRP A 171 20.21 18.00 1.67
C TRP A 171 19.86 17.49 0.28
N ALA A 172 18.78 18.03 -0.28
CA ALA A 172 18.42 17.80 -1.66
C ALA A 172 18.35 19.12 -2.45
N VAL A 173 18.75 19.05 -3.72
CA VAL A 173 18.57 20.11 -4.71
C VAL A 173 17.57 19.63 -5.74
N VAL A 174 16.43 20.31 -5.84
CA VAL A 174 15.35 20.00 -6.78
C VAL A 174 15.44 20.96 -7.96
N THR A 175 15.48 20.43 -9.18
CA THR A 175 15.29 21.22 -10.41
C THR A 175 13.86 21.04 -10.89
N ASP A 176 13.10 22.12 -11.07
CA ASP A 176 11.75 22.07 -11.65
C ASP A 176 11.78 21.95 -13.19
N ASP A 177 10.61 21.84 -13.81
CA ASP A 177 10.50 21.67 -15.28
C ASP A 177 10.98 22.90 -16.06
N GLN A 178 11.03 24.06 -15.42
CA GLN A 178 11.52 25.31 -15.99
C GLN A 178 13.04 25.48 -15.82
N GLY A 179 13.70 24.55 -15.12
CA GLY A 179 15.14 24.60 -14.85
C GLY A 179 15.52 25.39 -13.60
N ASN A 180 14.56 25.87 -12.82
CA ASN A 180 14.86 26.56 -11.56
C ASN A 180 15.29 25.55 -10.50
N THR A 181 16.27 25.91 -9.67
CA THR A 181 16.80 25.05 -8.60
C THR A 181 16.36 25.52 -7.22
N PHE A 182 15.91 24.59 -6.39
CA PHE A 182 15.50 24.81 -5.00
C PHE A 182 16.24 23.85 -4.08
N ARG A 183 16.73 24.34 -2.95
CA ARG A 183 17.45 23.53 -1.95
C ARG A 183 16.54 23.29 -0.74
N THR A 184 16.55 22.08 -0.20
CA THR A 184 15.96 21.81 1.12
C THR A 184 16.78 22.45 2.24
N GLY A 185 16.26 22.45 3.47
CA GLY A 185 17.11 22.58 4.65
C GLY A 185 18.12 21.43 4.77
N THR A 186 19.17 21.67 5.55
CA THR A 186 20.22 20.68 5.85
C THR A 186 19.82 19.80 7.03
N VAL A 187 20.14 18.51 6.95
CA VAL A 187 20.01 17.54 8.03
C VAL A 187 21.40 17.02 8.39
N GLU A 188 21.79 17.15 9.65
CA GLU A 188 23.04 16.57 10.16
C GLU A 188 22.82 15.13 10.63
N VAL A 189 23.77 14.25 10.34
CA VAL A 189 23.78 12.85 10.75
C VAL A 189 25.18 12.41 11.15
N GLU A 190 25.27 11.34 11.92
CA GLU A 190 26.53 10.68 12.27
C GLU A 190 26.63 9.35 11.51
N VAL A 191 27.57 9.22 10.58
CA VAL A 191 27.76 7.99 9.81
C VAL A 191 28.79 7.12 10.49
N LYS A 192 28.43 5.91 10.93
CA LYS A 192 29.41 4.99 11.54
C LYS A 192 30.48 4.52 10.56
N GLY A 193 30.11 4.33 9.29
CA GLY A 193 31.01 3.85 8.26
C GLY A 193 31.51 2.41 8.45
N THR A 194 30.81 1.59 9.23
CA THR A 194 31.14 0.16 9.38
C THR A 194 31.05 -0.53 8.01
N PRO A 195 32.10 -1.24 7.54
CA PRO A 195 31.99 -2.12 6.38
C PRO A 195 30.89 -3.15 6.59
N ARG A 196 29.95 -3.24 5.66
CA ARG A 196 28.75 -4.09 5.76
C ARG A 196 28.40 -4.71 4.41
N LEU A 197 27.87 -5.92 4.48
CA LEU A 197 27.28 -6.68 3.40
C LEU A 197 25.88 -7.10 3.84
N LEU A 198 24.90 -6.96 2.97
CA LEU A 198 23.52 -7.33 3.23
C LEU A 198 23.07 -8.35 2.18
N LEU A 199 22.36 -9.38 2.62
CA LEU A 199 21.65 -10.29 1.73
C LEU A 199 20.28 -9.69 1.41
N THR A 200 19.96 -9.47 0.15
CA THR A 200 18.75 -8.71 -0.24
C THR A 200 17.72 -9.52 -1.00
N SER A 201 18.07 -10.73 -1.46
CA SER A 201 17.19 -11.60 -2.27
C SER A 201 16.34 -12.57 -1.48
N VAL A 202 16.72 -12.88 -0.23
CA VAL A 202 16.05 -13.88 0.60
C VAL A 202 15.78 -13.27 1.96
N GLY A 203 14.56 -13.48 2.47
CA GLY A 203 14.14 -12.98 3.78
C GLY A 203 14.21 -14.06 4.86
N PRO A 204 14.17 -13.66 6.16
CA PRO A 204 14.08 -14.61 7.25
C PRO A 204 12.86 -15.52 7.13
N LYS A 205 13.04 -16.81 7.43
CA LYS A 205 12.01 -17.87 7.40
C LYS A 205 11.39 -18.13 6.02
N GLN A 206 11.96 -17.58 4.96
CA GLN A 206 11.51 -17.88 3.60
C GLN A 206 11.73 -19.36 3.28
N VAL A 207 10.78 -19.95 2.55
CA VAL A 207 10.90 -21.30 2.02
C VAL A 207 11.43 -21.26 0.60
N LEU A 208 12.56 -21.92 0.37
CA LEU A 208 13.23 -22.02 -0.92
C LEU A 208 12.87 -23.38 -1.55
N ALA A 209 12.09 -23.36 -2.62
CA ALA A 209 11.52 -24.56 -3.24
C ALA A 209 11.72 -24.66 -4.75
N GLY A 210 12.52 -23.76 -5.32
CA GLY A 210 12.83 -23.72 -6.74
C GLY A 210 14.05 -22.83 -6.98
N ALA A 211 14.30 -22.47 -8.23
CA ALA A 211 15.40 -21.55 -8.57
C ALA A 211 15.24 -20.20 -7.85
N VAL A 212 16.32 -19.73 -7.24
CA VAL A 212 16.41 -18.45 -6.52
C VAL A 212 17.51 -17.62 -7.15
N GLN A 213 17.22 -16.35 -7.45
CA GLN A 213 18.24 -15.36 -7.81
C GLN A 213 18.78 -14.72 -6.55
N LEU A 214 19.98 -15.12 -6.14
CA LEU A 214 20.68 -14.59 -4.99
C LEU A 214 21.32 -13.24 -5.33
N ARG A 215 21.12 -12.26 -4.45
CA ARG A 215 21.64 -10.89 -4.58
C ARG A 215 22.05 -10.34 -3.22
N SER A 216 23.03 -9.47 -3.23
CA SER A 216 23.54 -8.78 -2.06
C SER A 216 23.83 -7.32 -2.36
N GLN A 217 23.93 -6.53 -1.29
CA GLN A 217 24.33 -5.12 -1.37
C GLN A 217 25.47 -4.87 -0.38
N SER A 218 26.52 -4.19 -0.81
CA SER A 218 27.63 -3.79 0.06
C SER A 218 27.86 -2.29 0.00
N ASN A 219 28.32 -1.71 1.11
CA ASN A 219 28.78 -0.33 1.20
C ASN A 219 30.31 -0.19 1.04
N VAL A 220 31.00 -1.28 0.70
CA VAL A 220 32.42 -1.28 0.36
C VAL A 220 32.64 -2.03 -0.95
N PRO A 221 33.67 -1.67 -1.75
CA PRO A 221 34.01 -2.43 -2.94
C PRO A 221 34.39 -3.87 -2.61
N LEU A 222 33.89 -4.81 -3.42
CA LEU A 222 34.16 -6.24 -3.32
C LEU A 222 34.69 -6.76 -4.65
N THR A 223 35.62 -7.71 -4.61
CA THR A 223 36.22 -8.39 -5.78
C THR A 223 35.61 -9.76 -6.05
N GLY A 224 34.64 -10.17 -5.23
CA GLY A 224 33.90 -11.41 -5.40
C GLY A 224 32.86 -11.61 -4.31
N ILE A 225 31.91 -12.49 -4.58
CA ILE A 225 30.80 -12.84 -3.70
C ILE A 225 30.58 -14.34 -3.70
N GLU A 226 30.28 -14.90 -2.55
CA GLU A 226 29.83 -16.27 -2.39
C GLU A 226 28.58 -16.30 -1.50
N TYR A 227 27.64 -17.17 -1.82
CA TYR A 227 26.47 -17.44 -0.99
C TYR A 227 26.64 -18.81 -0.36
N GLU A 228 26.43 -18.88 0.95
CA GLU A 228 26.72 -20.08 1.74
C GLU A 228 25.49 -20.54 2.51
N LEU A 229 25.25 -21.86 2.48
CA LEU A 229 24.35 -22.51 3.43
C LEU A 229 25.14 -23.05 4.62
N ILE A 230 24.60 -22.83 5.81
CA ILE A 230 25.17 -23.29 7.08
C ILE A 230 24.18 -24.24 7.73
N ASN A 231 24.64 -25.44 8.05
CA ASN A 231 23.84 -26.40 8.80
C ASN A 231 23.75 -25.95 10.27
N PRO A 232 22.56 -25.62 10.80
CA PRO A 232 22.44 -25.08 12.16
C PRO A 232 22.77 -26.10 13.25
N LYS A 233 22.78 -27.41 12.95
CA LYS A 233 23.10 -28.47 13.91
C LYS A 233 24.59 -28.78 13.98
N THR A 234 25.28 -28.77 12.84
CA THR A 234 26.69 -29.18 12.75
C THR A 234 27.65 -28.01 12.55
N GLY A 235 27.15 -26.83 12.18
CA GLY A 235 27.98 -25.68 11.79
C GLY A 235 28.66 -25.84 10.42
N ALA A 236 28.42 -26.94 9.70
CA ALA A 236 29.03 -27.18 8.39
C ALA A 236 28.56 -26.12 7.38
N VAL A 237 29.51 -25.53 6.65
CA VAL A 237 29.30 -24.48 5.66
C VAL A 237 29.48 -25.05 4.26
N ARG A 238 28.62 -24.66 3.32
CA ARG A 238 28.71 -25.04 1.92
C ARG A 238 28.37 -23.85 1.01
N ALA A 239 29.30 -23.50 0.13
CA ALA A 239 29.07 -22.57 -0.97
C ALA A 239 28.01 -23.13 -1.94
N ILE A 240 27.03 -22.32 -2.31
CA ILE A 240 25.94 -22.72 -3.20
C ILE A 240 25.90 -21.94 -4.51
N ALA A 241 26.46 -20.73 -4.54
CA ALA A 241 26.58 -19.88 -5.72
C ALA A 241 27.58 -18.76 -5.44
N GLY A 242 28.12 -18.13 -6.49
CA GLY A 242 29.04 -17.01 -6.35
C GLY A 242 29.87 -16.75 -7.60
N GLY A 243 30.65 -15.68 -7.57
CA GLY A 243 31.53 -15.28 -8.66
C GLY A 243 32.27 -13.97 -8.39
N ALA A 244 33.02 -13.50 -9.40
CA ALA A 244 33.87 -12.32 -9.29
C ALA A 244 33.10 -10.99 -9.27
N ASP A 245 31.92 -10.93 -9.90
CA ASP A 245 31.07 -9.74 -9.85
C ASP A 245 30.19 -9.79 -8.61
N ALA A 246 30.52 -8.97 -7.60
CA ALA A 246 29.80 -8.94 -6.33
C ALA A 246 28.42 -8.26 -6.39
N LEU A 247 28.10 -7.56 -7.49
CA LEU A 247 26.81 -6.90 -7.71
C LEU A 247 25.88 -7.72 -8.60
N ALA A 248 26.39 -8.77 -9.26
CA ALA A 248 25.61 -9.66 -10.10
C ALA A 248 24.60 -10.51 -9.31
N ALA A 249 23.56 -10.97 -10.00
CA ALA A 249 22.63 -11.96 -9.49
C ALA A 249 23.13 -13.37 -9.82
N TYR A 250 23.10 -14.27 -8.84
CA TYR A 250 23.53 -15.66 -9.02
C TYR A 250 22.37 -16.62 -8.81
N ASN A 251 22.16 -17.52 -9.77
CA ASN A 251 21.10 -18.51 -9.67
C ASN A 251 21.54 -19.70 -8.81
N TRP A 252 20.67 -20.11 -7.90
CA TRP A 252 20.81 -21.38 -7.18
C TRP A 252 19.49 -22.12 -7.16
N THR A 253 19.53 -23.43 -7.41
CA THR A 253 18.37 -24.32 -7.31
C THR A 253 18.66 -25.39 -6.26
N PRO A 254 17.85 -25.48 -5.18
CA PRO A 254 18.06 -26.49 -4.15
C PRO A 254 17.93 -27.92 -4.71
N ALA A 255 18.88 -28.79 -4.35
CA ALA A 255 18.82 -30.22 -4.66
C ALA A 255 18.02 -31.00 -3.61
N GLN A 256 17.58 -32.23 -3.92
CA GLN A 256 16.79 -33.05 -2.98
C GLN A 256 17.46 -33.23 -1.60
N GLY A 257 18.78 -33.40 -1.57
CA GLY A 257 19.56 -33.54 -0.32
C GLY A 257 19.67 -32.26 0.51
N ASP A 258 19.22 -31.12 -0.02
CA ASP A 258 19.23 -29.83 0.67
C ASP A 258 17.98 -29.62 1.52
N ALA A 259 17.00 -30.54 1.49
CA ALA A 259 15.76 -30.38 2.26
C ALA A 259 16.03 -30.21 3.76
N GLY A 260 15.41 -29.20 4.38
CA GLY A 260 15.55 -28.93 5.81
C GLY A 260 15.78 -27.47 6.15
N SER A 261 16.17 -27.23 7.40
CA SER A 261 16.44 -25.88 7.93
C SER A 261 17.91 -25.52 7.78
N TRP A 262 18.18 -24.32 7.29
CA TRP A 262 19.53 -23.80 7.05
C TRP A 262 19.65 -22.35 7.53
N GLN A 263 20.87 -21.88 7.72
CA GLN A 263 21.16 -20.45 7.67
C GLN A 263 21.75 -20.12 6.31
N LEU A 264 21.33 -19.02 5.71
CA LEU A 264 21.88 -18.49 4.45
C LEU A 264 22.59 -17.17 4.73
N ARG A 265 23.78 -16.99 4.18
CA ARG A 265 24.50 -15.71 4.21
C ARG A 265 25.23 -15.45 2.88
N ALA A 266 25.60 -14.20 2.67
CA ALA A 266 26.53 -13.77 1.65
C ALA A 266 27.91 -13.51 2.26
N VAL A 267 28.96 -13.80 1.50
CA VAL A 267 30.37 -13.64 1.87
C VAL A 267 31.08 -12.89 0.76
N GLY A 268 31.34 -11.61 1.00
CA GLY A 268 32.08 -10.73 0.10
C GLY A 268 33.58 -10.91 0.31
N THR A 269 34.35 -10.84 -0.77
CA THR A 269 35.82 -10.78 -0.71
C THR A 269 36.27 -9.38 -1.06
N ARG A 270 37.10 -8.77 -0.21
CA ARG A 270 37.72 -7.46 -0.49
C ARG A 270 39.00 -7.62 -1.28
N SER A 271 39.50 -6.54 -1.87
CA SER A 271 40.79 -6.53 -2.59
C SER A 271 41.98 -6.94 -1.71
N SER A 272 41.89 -6.75 -0.40
CA SER A 272 42.87 -7.21 0.59
C SER A 272 42.83 -8.72 0.84
N GLY A 273 41.83 -9.44 0.32
CA GLY A 273 41.55 -10.85 0.64
C GLY A 273 40.68 -11.05 1.88
N GLU A 274 40.39 -10.00 2.65
CA GLU A 274 39.50 -10.04 3.81
C GLU A 274 38.08 -10.45 3.40
N LYS A 275 37.45 -11.29 4.24
CA LYS A 275 36.05 -11.72 4.06
C LYS A 275 35.11 -10.81 4.84
N LEU A 276 34.10 -10.29 4.17
CA LEU A 276 33.02 -9.53 4.76
C LEU A 276 31.74 -10.38 4.75
N LEU A 277 31.20 -10.66 5.93
CA LEU A 277 30.01 -11.50 6.08
C LEU A 277 28.75 -10.64 6.15
N SER A 278 27.68 -11.09 5.51
CA SER A 278 26.34 -10.60 5.82
C SER A 278 25.81 -11.21 7.11
N GLU A 279 24.64 -10.74 7.54
CA GLU A 279 23.80 -11.47 8.47
C GLU A 279 23.55 -12.90 7.97
N SER A 280 23.39 -13.83 8.91
CA SER A 280 22.95 -15.20 8.63
C SER A 280 21.45 -15.26 8.89
N ILE A 281 20.66 -15.50 7.84
CA ILE A 281 19.21 -15.58 7.93
C ILE A 281 18.74 -17.04 7.96
N PRO A 282 17.78 -17.39 8.83
CA PRO A 282 17.21 -18.72 8.83
C PRO A 282 16.32 -18.91 7.60
N VAL A 283 16.51 -20.00 6.87
CA VAL A 283 15.69 -20.38 5.71
C VAL A 283 15.28 -21.84 5.82
N ARG A 284 14.21 -22.21 5.12
CA ARG A 284 13.84 -23.63 4.95
C ARG A 284 13.91 -24.00 3.47
N VAL A 285 14.61 -25.07 3.16
CA VAL A 285 14.59 -25.66 1.83
C VAL A 285 13.52 -26.75 1.80
N HIS A 286 12.63 -26.69 0.81
CA HIS A 286 11.60 -27.69 0.59
C HIS A 286 11.60 -28.14 -0.86
N THR A 287 11.87 -29.42 -1.10
CA THR A 287 11.98 -29.98 -2.46
C THR A 287 10.77 -30.83 -2.85
N GLY A 288 9.82 -31.00 -1.93
CA GLY A 288 8.56 -31.67 -2.21
C GLY A 288 7.57 -30.76 -2.94
N LYS A 289 6.41 -31.34 -3.29
CA LYS A 289 5.29 -30.57 -3.83
C LYS A 289 4.87 -29.48 -2.84
N LEU A 290 4.62 -28.28 -3.36
CA LEU A 290 3.98 -27.19 -2.64
C LEU A 290 2.59 -26.93 -3.22
N TYR A 291 1.71 -26.44 -2.37
CA TYR A 291 0.36 -26.06 -2.75
C TYR A 291 0.21 -24.54 -2.63
N GLY A 292 -0.20 -23.91 -3.73
CA GLY A 292 -0.59 -22.50 -3.75
C GLY A 292 -2.06 -22.31 -3.40
N PRO A 293 -2.51 -21.05 -3.22
CA PRO A 293 -3.92 -20.73 -2.99
C PRO A 293 -4.84 -21.42 -3.99
N GLN A 294 -6.02 -21.83 -3.53
CA GLN A 294 -7.02 -22.51 -4.35
C GLN A 294 -8.35 -21.77 -4.33
N PRO A 295 -9.16 -21.87 -5.40
CA PRO A 295 -10.50 -21.33 -5.39
C PRO A 295 -11.40 -22.10 -4.42
N ILE A 296 -12.25 -21.36 -3.69
CA ILE A 296 -13.33 -21.95 -2.87
C ILE A 296 -14.38 -22.62 -3.76
N THR A 297 -14.71 -21.97 -4.88
CA THR A 297 -15.65 -22.45 -5.88
C THR A 297 -15.26 -21.89 -7.26
N GLU A 298 -15.87 -22.43 -8.31
CA GLU A 298 -15.75 -21.89 -9.66
C GLU A 298 -16.20 -20.41 -9.68
N LYS A 299 -15.51 -19.58 -10.45
CA LYS A 299 -15.67 -18.13 -10.40
C LYS A 299 -17.10 -17.67 -10.73
N ASP A 300 -17.76 -18.32 -11.68
CA ASP A 300 -19.14 -18.09 -12.09
C ASP A 300 -20.16 -18.49 -11.02
N LYS A 301 -19.85 -19.49 -10.19
CA LYS A 301 -20.68 -19.92 -9.06
C LYS A 301 -20.48 -19.09 -7.77
N PHE A 302 -19.44 -18.26 -7.71
CA PHE A 302 -19.12 -17.50 -6.50
C PHE A 302 -20.20 -16.51 -6.12
N LEU A 303 -20.82 -15.86 -7.11
CA LEU A 303 -21.87 -14.86 -6.85
C LEU A 303 -23.07 -15.48 -6.14
N ASP A 304 -23.53 -16.65 -6.58
CA ASP A 304 -24.66 -17.35 -5.97
C ASP A 304 -24.32 -17.81 -4.53
N LEU A 305 -23.13 -18.36 -4.33
CA LEU A 305 -22.63 -18.74 -3.01
C LEU A 305 -22.60 -17.54 -2.06
N ALA A 306 -21.98 -16.43 -2.47
CA ALA A 306 -21.87 -15.22 -1.67
C ALA A 306 -23.26 -14.62 -1.38
N SER A 307 -24.17 -14.62 -2.37
CA SER A 307 -25.53 -14.09 -2.22
C SER A 307 -26.34 -14.89 -1.20
N GLY A 308 -26.23 -16.22 -1.19
CA GLY A 308 -26.86 -17.06 -0.17
C GLY A 308 -26.37 -16.73 1.24
N LEU A 309 -25.05 -16.70 1.44
CA LEU A 309 -24.44 -16.36 2.73
C LEU A 309 -24.81 -14.95 3.20
N ALA A 310 -24.84 -13.98 2.29
CA ALA A 310 -25.16 -12.59 2.59
C ALA A 310 -26.62 -12.41 3.03
N LYS A 311 -27.57 -13.08 2.35
CA LYS A 311 -29.00 -13.05 2.71
C LYS A 311 -29.25 -13.61 4.11
N ASP A 312 -28.56 -14.69 4.48
CA ASP A 312 -28.67 -15.26 5.83
C ASP A 312 -28.22 -14.28 6.92
N VAL A 313 -27.14 -13.52 6.68
CA VAL A 313 -26.64 -12.49 7.61
C VAL A 313 -27.56 -11.28 7.64
N GLN A 314 -28.04 -10.84 6.47
CA GLN A 314 -28.99 -9.74 6.35
C GLN A 314 -30.27 -10.03 7.14
N ALA A 315 -30.85 -11.23 7.01
CA ALA A 315 -32.05 -11.62 7.74
C ALA A 315 -31.86 -11.59 9.27
N LYS A 316 -30.64 -11.86 9.76
CA LYS A 316 -30.33 -11.89 11.20
C LYS A 316 -29.96 -10.54 11.78
N THR A 317 -29.33 -9.67 10.98
CA THR A 317 -28.66 -8.47 11.50
C THR A 317 -29.16 -7.17 10.87
N GLY A 318 -29.82 -7.23 9.71
CA GLY A 318 -30.18 -6.08 8.90
C GLY A 318 -29.03 -5.52 8.07
N MET A 319 -27.83 -6.12 8.09
CA MET A 319 -26.72 -5.69 7.24
C MET A 319 -27.02 -5.95 5.76
N SER A 320 -26.85 -4.94 4.91
CA SER A 320 -27.03 -5.02 3.45
C SER A 320 -26.33 -6.26 2.87
N ALA A 321 -27.10 -7.14 2.24
CA ALA A 321 -26.59 -8.29 1.52
C ALA A 321 -25.78 -7.84 0.29
N ALA A 322 -26.23 -6.78 -0.39
CA ALA A 322 -25.51 -6.19 -1.52
C ALA A 322 -24.08 -5.77 -1.14
N LEU A 323 -23.93 -5.08 0.00
CA LEU A 323 -22.64 -4.65 0.52
C LEU A 323 -21.75 -5.83 0.88
N GLN A 324 -22.29 -6.83 1.58
CA GLN A 324 -21.52 -8.02 1.96
C GLN A 324 -21.01 -8.79 0.75
N VAL A 325 -21.84 -8.99 -0.28
CA VAL A 325 -21.43 -9.66 -1.53
C VAL A 325 -20.36 -8.86 -2.25
N ALA A 326 -20.52 -7.54 -2.35
CA ALA A 326 -19.53 -6.68 -3.00
C ALA A 326 -18.17 -6.73 -2.29
N GLN A 327 -18.17 -6.72 -0.96
CA GLN A 327 -16.97 -6.92 -0.17
C GLN A 327 -16.35 -8.28 -0.44
N ALA A 328 -17.13 -9.36 -0.38
CA ALA A 328 -16.60 -10.70 -0.62
C ALA A 328 -15.97 -10.82 -2.02
N ILE A 329 -16.60 -10.26 -3.05
CA ILE A 329 -16.03 -10.22 -4.40
C ILE A 329 -14.68 -9.50 -4.41
N LEU A 330 -14.62 -8.31 -3.80
CA LEU A 330 -13.43 -7.45 -3.81
C LEU A 330 -12.28 -8.04 -2.98
N GLU A 331 -12.55 -8.43 -1.74
CA GLU A 331 -11.57 -8.89 -0.76
C GLU A 331 -10.96 -10.25 -1.13
N THR A 332 -11.77 -11.12 -1.76
CA THR A 332 -11.37 -12.51 -2.02
C THR A 332 -11.01 -12.75 -3.49
N GLY A 333 -11.15 -11.73 -4.34
CA GLY A 333 -10.99 -11.84 -5.79
C GLY A 333 -11.91 -12.91 -6.39
N TRP A 334 -13.21 -12.86 -6.07
CA TRP A 334 -14.19 -13.89 -6.43
C TRP A 334 -13.94 -15.27 -5.79
N GLY A 335 -13.38 -15.30 -4.58
CA GLY A 335 -13.08 -16.52 -3.83
C GLY A 335 -11.97 -17.36 -4.43
N GLN A 336 -11.13 -16.79 -5.31
CA GLN A 336 -10.18 -17.56 -6.13
C GLN A 336 -8.83 -17.83 -5.45
N SER A 337 -8.56 -17.18 -4.32
CA SER A 337 -7.25 -17.22 -3.65
C SER A 337 -7.35 -17.63 -2.17
N SER A 338 -8.15 -18.65 -1.85
CA SER A 338 -8.24 -19.14 -0.46
C SER A 338 -6.93 -19.82 -0.04
N PRO A 339 -6.39 -19.51 1.16
CA PRO A 339 -5.21 -20.16 1.68
C PRO A 339 -5.42 -21.68 1.78
N VAL A 340 -4.43 -22.43 1.33
CA VAL A 340 -4.34 -23.87 1.61
C VAL A 340 -3.06 -24.13 2.38
N ASP A 341 -3.04 -25.25 3.09
CA ASP A 341 -1.82 -25.69 3.73
C ASP A 341 -0.77 -26.00 2.66
N LYS A 342 0.31 -25.24 2.72
CA LYS A 342 1.37 -25.20 1.73
C LYS A 342 2.05 -26.55 1.52
N TYR A 343 2.05 -27.42 2.54
CA TYR A 343 2.75 -28.70 2.53
C TYR A 343 1.81 -29.88 2.27
N THR A 344 0.60 -29.85 2.82
CA THR A 344 -0.35 -30.96 2.75
C THR A 344 -1.43 -30.77 1.70
N GLY A 345 -1.65 -29.54 1.22
CA GLY A 345 -2.74 -29.19 0.31
C GLY A 345 -4.10 -29.13 1.00
N ARG A 346 -4.15 -29.24 2.34
CA ARG A 346 -5.40 -29.15 3.10
C ARG A 346 -6.06 -27.79 2.91
N ARG A 347 -7.32 -27.80 2.47
CA ARG A 347 -8.12 -26.58 2.33
C ARG A 347 -8.41 -25.96 3.70
N SER A 348 -8.39 -24.63 3.76
CA SER A 348 -8.73 -23.88 4.98
C SER A 348 -10.19 -23.43 5.05
N ASN A 349 -10.88 -23.37 3.91
CA ASN A 349 -12.19 -22.70 3.76
C ASN A 349 -12.18 -21.21 4.21
N ASN A 350 -11.00 -20.60 4.29
CA ASN A 350 -10.81 -19.21 4.69
C ASN A 350 -10.98 -18.29 3.47
N LEU A 351 -12.14 -17.64 3.36
CA LEU A 351 -12.45 -16.73 2.26
C LEU A 351 -11.60 -15.46 2.33
N PHE A 352 -11.46 -14.90 3.53
CA PHE A 352 -10.95 -13.53 3.74
C PHE A 352 -9.47 -13.49 4.18
N GLY A 353 -8.76 -14.62 4.09
CA GLY A 353 -7.34 -14.69 4.45
C GLY A 353 -7.04 -14.33 5.90
N ILE A 354 -7.94 -14.63 6.84
CA ILE A 354 -7.79 -14.26 8.25
C ILE A 354 -6.63 -15.07 8.86
N LYS A 355 -5.59 -14.38 9.34
CA LYS A 355 -4.45 -15.00 10.04
C LYS A 355 -4.86 -15.54 11.43
N GLY A 356 -4.19 -16.58 11.92
CA GLY A 356 -4.37 -17.15 13.25
C GLY A 356 -4.95 -18.56 13.29
N GLN A 357 -5.61 -18.91 14.40
CA GLN A 357 -6.25 -20.21 14.65
C GLN A 357 -7.77 -20.06 14.58
N GLY A 358 -8.41 -20.86 13.72
CA GLY A 358 -9.87 -20.95 13.58
C GLY A 358 -10.44 -22.23 14.21
N PRO A 359 -11.76 -22.46 14.06
CA PRO A 359 -12.44 -23.62 14.64
C PRO A 359 -11.93 -24.96 14.11
N ALA A 360 -11.51 -25.05 12.84
CA ALA A 360 -10.85 -26.25 12.28
C ALA A 360 -9.32 -26.18 12.34
N GLY A 361 -8.79 -25.29 13.18
CA GLY A 361 -7.37 -25.08 13.40
C GLY A 361 -6.75 -24.03 12.49
N SER A 362 -5.53 -24.28 12.00
CA SER A 362 -4.82 -23.37 11.09
C SER A 362 -4.09 -24.11 9.98
N VAL A 363 -3.96 -23.46 8.81
CA VAL A 363 -3.09 -23.90 7.72
C VAL A 363 -1.86 -23.01 7.62
N THR A 364 -0.72 -23.57 7.22
CA THR A 364 0.47 -22.77 6.95
C THR A 364 0.45 -22.33 5.49
N SER A 365 0.48 -21.02 5.22
CA SER A 365 0.49 -20.49 3.85
C SER A 365 1.39 -19.26 3.72
N ASN A 366 1.70 -18.85 2.47
CA ASN A 366 2.56 -17.69 2.23
C ASN A 366 1.80 -16.38 2.48
N THR A 367 2.50 -15.39 3.03
CA THR A 367 2.09 -13.99 3.12
C THR A 367 3.29 -13.10 2.76
N TRP A 368 3.03 -11.84 2.42
CA TRP A 368 4.08 -10.88 2.13
C TRP A 368 4.43 -10.11 3.41
N GLU A 369 5.73 -10.02 3.73
CA GLU A 369 6.26 -9.21 4.81
C GLU A 369 7.42 -8.37 4.28
N GLU A 370 7.65 -7.18 4.84
CA GLU A 370 8.78 -6.32 4.48
C GLU A 370 9.91 -6.46 5.49
N TYR A 371 11.13 -6.74 5.02
CA TYR A 371 12.35 -6.79 5.83
C TYR A 371 13.45 -5.96 5.16
N ASN A 372 14.11 -5.08 5.91
CA ASN A 372 15.08 -4.12 5.36
C ASN A 372 14.56 -3.38 4.11
N GLY A 373 13.28 -2.99 4.05
CA GLY A 373 12.68 -2.30 2.90
C GLY A 373 12.59 -3.13 1.62
N VAL A 374 12.65 -4.46 1.72
CA VAL A 374 12.40 -5.41 0.62
C VAL A 374 11.27 -6.34 1.06
N THR A 375 10.32 -6.60 0.17
CA THR A 375 9.19 -7.49 0.46
C THR A 375 9.54 -8.95 0.14
N PHE A 376 9.25 -9.86 1.07
CA PHE A 376 9.51 -11.29 0.96
C PHE A 376 8.22 -12.09 1.19
N GLN A 377 8.14 -13.27 0.58
CA GLN A 377 7.13 -14.27 0.96
C GLN A 377 7.62 -15.05 2.17
N VAL A 378 6.87 -14.98 3.27
CA VAL A 378 7.12 -15.76 4.47
C VAL A 378 5.90 -16.59 4.83
N GLU A 379 6.08 -17.57 5.72
CA GLU A 379 4.99 -18.39 6.19
C GLU A 379 4.21 -17.71 7.32
N ALA A 380 2.89 -17.77 7.25
CA ALA A 380 2.00 -17.41 8.32
C ALA A 380 0.94 -18.50 8.54
N ALA A 381 0.43 -18.57 9.76
CA ALA A 381 -0.74 -19.37 10.09
C ALA A 381 -2.00 -18.60 9.67
N PHE A 382 -2.84 -19.25 8.87
CA PHE A 382 -4.17 -18.77 8.51
C PHE A 382 -5.23 -19.64 9.17
N ARG A 383 -6.30 -19.01 9.66
CA ARG A 383 -7.43 -19.71 10.28
C ARG A 383 -7.97 -20.75 9.30
N ALA A 384 -8.31 -21.92 9.80
CA ALA A 384 -9.04 -22.94 9.07
C ALA A 384 -10.44 -23.11 9.67
N TYR A 385 -11.40 -23.36 8.80
CA TYR A 385 -12.82 -23.47 9.11
C TYR A 385 -13.37 -24.80 8.59
N HIS A 386 -14.39 -25.33 9.25
CA HIS A 386 -15.05 -26.57 8.80
C HIS A 386 -15.80 -26.35 7.49
N ASN A 387 -16.28 -25.13 7.26
CA ASN A 387 -16.97 -24.73 6.04
C ASN A 387 -16.78 -23.22 5.79
N VAL A 388 -17.20 -22.77 4.60
CA VAL A 388 -17.07 -21.38 4.16
C VAL A 388 -17.97 -20.42 4.95
N SER A 389 -19.12 -20.90 5.44
CA SER A 389 -20.07 -20.09 6.22
C SER A 389 -19.47 -19.61 7.55
N GLU A 390 -18.62 -20.44 8.19
CA GLU A 390 -17.87 -20.03 9.38
C GLU A 390 -16.86 -18.91 9.08
N SER A 391 -16.14 -18.99 7.95
CA SER A 391 -15.23 -17.91 7.53
C SER A 391 -15.98 -16.61 7.23
N TRP A 392 -17.16 -16.72 6.61
CA TRP A 392 -18.06 -15.59 6.40
C TRP A 392 -18.50 -14.96 7.72
N ALA A 393 -18.99 -15.77 8.65
CA ALA A 393 -19.44 -15.30 9.96
C ALA A 393 -18.31 -14.62 10.75
N ASP A 394 -17.09 -15.17 10.73
CA ASP A 394 -15.91 -14.60 11.40
C ASP A 394 -15.55 -13.23 10.81
N HIS A 395 -15.62 -13.07 9.49
CA HIS A 395 -15.43 -11.77 8.85
C HIS A 395 -16.53 -10.77 9.24
N GLN A 396 -17.81 -11.17 9.22
CA GLN A 396 -18.91 -10.27 9.60
C GLN A 396 -18.89 -9.89 11.08
N GLN A 397 -18.42 -10.78 11.95
CA GLN A 397 -18.30 -10.52 13.38
C GLN A 397 -17.41 -9.29 13.65
N LEU A 398 -16.35 -9.08 12.88
CA LEU A 398 -15.51 -7.88 12.98
C LEU A 398 -16.33 -6.59 12.83
N LEU A 399 -17.18 -6.53 11.79
CA LEU A 399 -18.01 -5.36 11.49
C LEU A 399 -19.13 -5.17 12.53
N LEU A 400 -19.70 -6.28 13.01
CA LEU A 400 -20.83 -6.29 13.94
C LEU A 400 -20.43 -6.03 15.40
N THR A 401 -19.18 -6.30 15.79
CA THR A 401 -18.76 -6.21 17.20
C THR A 401 -17.59 -5.27 17.44
N GLY A 402 -16.79 -4.97 16.42
CA GLY A 402 -15.64 -4.08 16.56
C GLY A 402 -16.07 -2.67 16.95
N SER A 403 -15.44 -2.10 17.98
CA SER A 403 -15.77 -0.77 18.51
C SER A 403 -15.70 0.32 17.44
N ARG A 404 -14.64 0.33 16.62
CA ARG A 404 -14.45 1.25 15.48
C ARG A 404 -15.57 1.24 14.43
N TYR A 405 -16.40 0.20 14.39
CA TYR A 405 -17.51 0.05 13.42
C TYR A 405 -18.87 0.45 13.99
N GLU A 406 -18.93 1.15 15.13
CA GLU A 406 -20.18 1.66 15.69
C GLU A 406 -20.99 2.51 14.69
N GLY A 407 -20.37 3.54 14.11
CA GLY A 407 -21.02 4.36 13.09
C GLY A 407 -21.32 3.61 11.78
N PHE A 408 -20.69 2.44 11.54
CA PHE A 408 -21.10 1.57 10.44
C PHE A 408 -22.41 0.84 10.76
N ARG A 409 -22.56 0.32 11.99
CA ARG A 409 -23.77 -0.40 12.40
C ARG A 409 -25.03 0.47 12.36
N GLU A 410 -24.89 1.77 12.57
CA GLU A 410 -25.99 2.74 12.44
C GLU A 410 -26.55 2.85 11.01
N VAL A 411 -25.76 2.49 10.00
CA VAL A 411 -26.12 2.65 8.58
C VAL A 411 -25.91 1.39 7.74
N MET A 412 -25.58 0.25 8.36
CA MET A 412 -25.19 -0.99 7.66
C MET A 412 -26.29 -1.60 6.80
N TYR A 413 -27.54 -1.19 7.00
CA TYR A 413 -28.69 -1.55 6.14
C TYR A 413 -28.67 -0.84 4.78
N ASN A 414 -27.86 0.21 4.63
CA ASN A 414 -27.72 0.98 3.40
C ASN A 414 -26.32 0.75 2.82
N SER A 415 -26.24 0.14 1.64
CA SER A 415 -24.97 -0.26 1.02
C SER A 415 -24.02 0.92 0.75
N VAL A 416 -24.55 2.08 0.35
CA VAL A 416 -23.79 3.29 0.05
C VAL A 416 -23.23 3.93 1.32
N GLN A 417 -24.09 4.17 2.31
CA GLN A 417 -23.68 4.76 3.59
C GLN A 417 -22.76 3.82 4.36
N GLY A 418 -23.07 2.51 4.33
CA GLY A 418 -22.25 1.45 4.90
C GLY A 418 -20.83 1.47 4.33
N ALA A 419 -20.68 1.50 2.99
CA ALA A 419 -19.36 1.54 2.35
C ALA A 419 -18.51 2.75 2.81
N TRP A 420 -19.11 3.95 2.90
CA TRP A 420 -18.43 5.13 3.43
C TRP A 420 -18.13 5.04 4.93
N ALA A 421 -19.07 4.54 5.73
CA ALA A 421 -18.86 4.36 7.17
C ALA A 421 -17.73 3.36 7.46
N MET A 422 -17.61 2.29 6.67
CA MET A 422 -16.48 1.37 6.72
C MET A 422 -15.15 2.06 6.40
N LYS A 423 -15.12 2.92 5.38
CA LYS A 423 -13.93 3.71 5.05
C LYS A 423 -13.54 4.66 6.19
N ARG A 424 -14.51 5.37 6.78
CA ARG A 424 -14.27 6.25 7.95
C ARG A 424 -13.77 5.46 9.16
N ALA A 425 -14.29 4.25 9.36
CA ALA A 425 -13.81 3.30 10.37
C ALA A 425 -12.41 2.72 10.04
N GLY A 426 -11.79 3.10 8.92
CA GLY A 426 -10.46 2.66 8.52
C GLY A 426 -10.39 1.24 7.96
N TYR A 427 -11.50 0.68 7.45
CA TYR A 427 -11.54 -0.71 6.94
C TYR A 427 -10.48 -0.93 5.85
N ALA A 428 -10.37 0.02 4.92
CA ALA A 428 -9.38 0.01 3.84
C ALA A 428 -8.59 1.33 3.79
N THR A 429 -7.29 1.24 3.49
CA THR A 429 -6.44 2.41 3.23
C THR A 429 -6.70 3.01 1.85
N ASP A 430 -7.12 2.20 0.88
CA ASP A 430 -7.53 2.63 -0.47
C ASP A 430 -8.65 3.68 -0.41
N SER A 431 -8.41 4.88 -0.92
CA SER A 431 -9.38 5.98 -0.94
C SER A 431 -10.58 5.69 -1.83
N LYS A 432 -10.43 4.83 -2.86
CA LYS A 432 -11.50 4.45 -3.79
C LYS A 432 -12.28 3.22 -3.33
N TYR A 433 -12.01 2.68 -2.14
CA TYR A 433 -12.66 1.47 -1.65
C TYR A 433 -14.20 1.54 -1.69
N PRO A 434 -14.87 2.60 -1.19
CA PRO A 434 -16.33 2.68 -1.26
C PRO A 434 -16.86 2.70 -2.70
N LEU A 435 -16.16 3.41 -3.59
CA LEU A 435 -16.52 3.53 -5.00
C LEU A 435 -16.39 2.18 -5.73
N LYS A 436 -15.37 1.39 -5.39
CA LYS A 436 -15.21 0.02 -5.91
C LYS A 436 -16.37 -0.87 -5.49
N LEU A 437 -16.81 -0.78 -4.23
CA LEU A 437 -17.97 -1.55 -3.76
C LEU A 437 -19.26 -1.12 -4.48
N MET A 438 -19.51 0.18 -4.59
CA MET A 438 -20.68 0.72 -5.32
C MET A 438 -20.68 0.30 -6.79
N ASP A 439 -19.51 0.30 -7.44
CA ASP A 439 -19.37 -0.15 -8.82
C ASP A 439 -19.68 -1.64 -8.97
N ILE A 440 -19.21 -2.49 -8.05
CA ILE A 440 -19.55 -3.92 -8.02
C ILE A 440 -21.07 -4.11 -7.82
N ILE A 441 -21.66 -3.42 -6.84
CA ILE A 441 -23.10 -3.48 -6.54
C ILE A 441 -23.91 -3.16 -7.79
N ARG A 442 -23.62 -2.03 -8.44
CA ARG A 442 -24.33 -1.61 -9.65
C ARG A 442 -24.10 -2.57 -10.82
N ARG A 443 -22.85 -2.97 -11.08
CA ARG A 443 -22.48 -3.85 -12.21
C ARG A 443 -23.21 -5.19 -12.14
N TYR A 444 -23.37 -5.75 -10.95
CA TYR A 444 -24.02 -7.06 -10.74
C TYR A 444 -25.45 -6.93 -10.21
N GLN A 445 -26.02 -5.71 -10.20
CA GLN A 445 -27.38 -5.43 -9.75
C GLN A 445 -27.68 -6.00 -8.35
N LEU A 446 -26.69 -5.91 -7.46
CA LEU A 446 -26.74 -6.53 -6.13
C LEU A 446 -27.75 -5.86 -5.21
N ASP A 447 -28.20 -4.63 -5.51
CA ASP A 447 -29.24 -3.93 -4.74
C ASP A 447 -30.53 -4.77 -4.60
N ARG A 448 -30.81 -5.66 -5.56
CA ARG A 448 -31.94 -6.61 -5.49
C ARG A 448 -31.83 -7.62 -4.34
N LEU A 449 -30.62 -7.84 -3.81
CA LEU A 449 -30.43 -8.66 -2.61
C LEU A 449 -30.92 -7.94 -1.35
N ASP A 450 -30.99 -6.61 -1.38
CA ASP A 450 -31.45 -5.80 -0.25
C ASP A 450 -32.98 -5.62 -0.22
N GLU A 451 -33.67 -5.97 -1.31
CA GLU A 451 -35.13 -5.93 -1.40
C GLU A 451 -35.74 -7.05 -0.56
N VAL A 452 -36.56 -6.68 0.43
CA VAL A 452 -37.37 -7.63 1.20
C VAL A 452 -38.56 -8.02 0.32
N GLY A 453 -38.66 -9.31 -0.06
CA GLY A 453 -39.86 -9.82 -0.72
C GLY A 453 -41.06 -9.66 0.21
N ILE A 454 -42.04 -8.87 -0.22
CA ILE A 454 -43.32 -8.67 0.49
C ILE A 454 -44.28 -9.80 0.12
#